data_AF-A0A950IX22-F1
#
_entry.id   AF-A0A950IX22-F1
#
_cell.length_a   1.000
_cell.length_b   1.000
_cell.length_c   1.000
_cell.angle_alpha   90.00
_cell.angle_beta   90.00
_cell.angle_gamma   90.00
#
_symmetry.space_group_name_H-M   'P 1'
#
loop_
_entity.id
_entity.type
_entity.pdbx_description
1 polymer ?
#
loop_
_entity_poly.entity_id
_entity_poly.type
_entity_poly.pdbx_seq_one_letter_code
_entity_poly.pdbx_strand_id
1 'polypeptide(L)' 'MRVQANPADIGRCGCGRRDYCDGSHGLSEEQWQAKLAQEQQEAEQQAAEADFGDD' A
#
# COMPACT_ATOMS: atom_id res chain seq x y z
N MET A 1 6.81 26.74 12.43
CA MET A 1 6.92 25.40 13.04
C MET A 1 8.02 24.66 12.27
N ARG A 2 9.16 24.33 12.88
CA ARG A 2 10.23 23.54 12.22
C ARG A 2 9.90 22.07 12.47
N VAL A 3 9.58 21.32 11.41
CA VAL A 3 9.42 19.86 11.50
C VAL A 3 10.77 19.29 11.94
N GLN A 4 10.83 18.70 13.13
CA GLN A 4 11.97 17.88 13.53
C GLN A 4 11.91 16.59 12.71
N ALA A 5 12.95 16.32 11.92
CA ALA A 5 13.04 15.09 11.17
C ALA A 5 13.08 13.91 12.17
N ASN A 6 12.03 13.09 12.17
CA ASN A 6 11.99 11.84 12.90
C ASN A 6 12.45 10.72 11.95
N PRO A 7 13.58 10.05 12.23
CA PRO A 7 14.07 8.95 11.40
C PRO A 7 13.05 7.81 11.24
N ALA A 8 12.16 7.63 12.22
CA ALA A 8 11.10 6.60 12.16
C ALA A 8 10.00 6.92 11.15
N ASP A 9 9.89 8.18 10.73
CA ASP A 9 8.91 8.64 9.73
C ASP A 9 9.53 8.72 8.32
N ILE A 10 10.82 8.42 8.17
CA ILE A 10 11.45 8.32 6.85
C ILE A 10 10.77 7.20 6.07
N GLY A 11 10.15 7.58 4.96
CA GLY A 11 9.39 6.67 4.11
C GLY A 11 7.93 6.53 4.52
N ARG A 12 7.45 7.10 5.63
CA ARG A 12 6.02 7.05 5.99
C ARG A 12 5.19 8.06 5.19
N CYS A 13 4.10 7.62 4.57
CA CYS A 13 3.18 8.55 3.90
C CYS A 13 2.23 9.14 4.94
N GLY A 14 2.47 10.38 5.37
CA GLY A 14 1.54 11.13 6.24
C GLY A 14 0.16 11.42 5.61
N CYS A 15 -0.14 10.80 4.46
CA CYS A 15 -1.37 10.94 3.70
C CYS A 15 -2.53 10.05 4.21
N GLY A 16 -2.27 9.12 5.14
CA GLY A 16 -3.29 8.24 5.74
C GLY A 16 -3.79 7.10 4.83
N ARG A 17 -3.40 7.08 3.55
CA ARG A 17 -3.73 5.99 2.60
C ARG A 17 -2.82 4.77 2.75
N ARG A 18 -1.56 4.99 3.10
CA ARG A 18 -0.56 3.94 3.32
C ARG A 18 0.39 4.31 4.44
N ASP A 19 0.97 3.28 5.04
CA ASP A 19 2.02 3.45 6.03
C ASP A 19 3.32 3.97 5.41
N TYR A 20 3.54 3.79 4.10
CA TYR A 20 4.73 4.23 3.39
C TYR A 20 4.45 5.00 2.09
N CYS A 21 5.41 5.81 1.66
CA CYS A 21 5.34 6.60 0.44
C CYS A 21 5.67 5.73 -0.77
N ASP A 22 4.66 5.46 -1.59
CA ASP A 22 4.76 4.70 -2.84
C ASP A 22 4.16 5.46 -4.04
N GLY A 23 3.93 6.77 -3.86
CA GLY A 23 3.25 7.61 -4.85
C GLY A 23 1.71 7.59 -4.79
N SER A 24 1.09 6.78 -3.93
CA SER A 24 -0.38 6.70 -3.82
C SER A 24 -1.05 8.00 -3.35
N HIS A 25 -0.29 8.95 -2.81
CA HIS A 25 -0.84 10.27 -2.42
C HIS A 25 -1.38 11.05 -3.61
N GLY A 26 -0.80 10.86 -4.81
CA GLY A 26 -1.15 11.61 -6.01
C GLY A 26 -2.35 11.04 -6.77
N LEU A 27 -2.86 9.88 -6.35
CA LEU A 27 -3.99 9.23 -7.00
C LEU A 27 -5.30 9.96 -6.67
N SER A 28 -6.19 10.06 -7.67
CA SER A 28 -7.59 10.39 -7.39
C SER A 28 -8.22 9.31 -6.52
N GLU A 29 -9.39 9.59 -5.94
CA GLU A 29 -10.09 8.58 -5.13
C GLU A 29 -10.45 7.34 -5.98
N GLU A 30 -10.91 7.54 -7.22
CA GLU A 30 -11.24 6.43 -8.12
C GLU A 30 -10.00 5.58 -8.46
N GLN A 31 -8.86 6.22 -8.71
CA GLN A 31 -7.60 5.51 -8.96
C GLN A 31 -7.10 4.76 -7.72
N TRP A 32 -7.30 5.35 -6.54
CA TRP A 32 -6.97 4.71 -5.27
C TRP A 32 -7.81 3.46 -5.03
N GLN A 33 -9.13 3.55 -5.21
CA GLN A 33 -10.04 2.41 -5.09
C GLN A 33 -9.72 1.31 -6.12
N ALA A 34 -9.39 1.68 -7.36
CA ALA A 34 -8.98 0.73 -8.39
C ALA A 34 -7.69 -0.03 -8.00
N LYS A 35 -6.71 0.68 -7.43
CA LYS A 35 -5.48 0.07 -6.93
C LYS A 35 -5.73 -0.90 -5.79
N LEU A 36 -6.59 -0.53 -4.82
CA LEU A 36 -6.99 -1.43 -3.73
C LEU A 36 -7.67 -2.70 -4.24
N ALA A 37 -8.58 -2.56 -5.22
CA ALA A 37 -9.26 -3.71 -5.82
C ALA A 37 -8.29 -4.64 -6.56
N GLN A 38 -7.29 -4.08 -7.26
CA GLN A 38 -6.25 -4.87 -7.92
C GLN A 38 -5.39 -5.63 -6.91
N GLU A 39 -4.88 -4.94 -5.89
CA GLU A 39 -4.05 -5.56 -4.84
C GLU A 39 -4.81 -6.66 -4.09
N GLN A 40 -6.12 -6.47 -3.85
CA GLN A 40 -6.97 -7.48 -3.23
C GLN A 40 -7.03 -8.75 -4.08
N GLN A 41 -7.28 -8.62 -5.39
CA GLN A 41 -7.35 -9.76 -6.32
C GLN A 41 -5.99 -10.47 -6.45
N GLU A 42 -4.89 -9.73 -6.48
CA GLU A 42 -3.55 -10.30 -6.54
C GLU A 42 -3.22 -11.08 -5.25
N ALA A 43 -3.63 -10.57 -4.09
CA ALA A 43 -3.47 -11.26 -2.81
C ALA A 43 -4.31 -12.55 -2.75
N GLU A 44 -5.54 -12.54 -3.26
CA GLU A 44 -6.39 -13.74 -3.35
C GLU A 44 -5.78 -14.81 -4.27
N GLN A 45 -5.23 -14.41 -5.41
CA GLN A 45 -4.55 -15.33 -6.34
C GLN A 45 -3.28 -15.92 -5.72
N GLN A 46 -2.45 -15.09 -5.07
CA GLN A 46 -1.25 -15.57 -4.38
C GLN A 46 -1.58 -16.51 -3.22
N ALA A 47 -2.65 -16.23 -2.47
CA ALA A 47 -3.11 -17.13 -1.41
C ALA A 47 -3.58 -18.48 -1.96
N ALA A 48 -4.32 -18.49 -3.07
CA ALA A 48 -4.77 -19.71 -3.73
C ALA A 48 -3.61 -20.53 -4.33
N GLU A 49 -2.59 -19.86 -4.88
CA GLU A 49 -1.42 -20.51 -5.46
C GLU A 49 -0.47 -21.07 -4.37
N ALA A 50 -0.37 -20.38 -3.22
CA ALA A 50 0.40 -20.86 -2.07
C ALA A 50 -0.23 -22.07 -1.37
N ASP A 51 -1.57 -22.20 -1.39
CA ASP A 51 -2.31 -23.34 -0.81
C ASP A 51 -2.13 -24.64 -1.62
N PHE A 52 -1.80 -24.54 -2.92
CA PHE A 52 -1.62 -25.69 -3.81
C PHE A 52 -0.16 -26.20 -3.92
N GLY A 53 0.81 -25.52 -3.29
CA GLY A 53 2.25 -25.80 -3.42
C GLY A 53 2.86 -26.72 -2.35
N ASP A 54 2.07 -27.24 -1.42
CA ASP A 54 2.51 -28.06 -0.28
C ASP A 54 1.90 -29.48 -0.39
N ASP A 55 2.31 -30.28 -1.39
CA ASP A 55 2.05 -31.74 -1.49
C ASP A 55 3.27 -32.50 -2.03
#